data_AF-A0A1S3QKL4-F1
#
_entry.id   AF-A0A1S3QKL4-F1
#
_cell.length_a   1.000
_cell.length_b   1.000
_cell.length_c   1.000
_cell.angle_alpha   90.00
_cell.angle_beta   90.00
_cell.angle_gamma   90.00
#
_symmetry.space_group_name_H-M   'P 1'
#
loop_
_entity.id
_entity.type
_entity.pdbx_description
1 polymer ?
#
loop_
_entity_poly.entity_id
_entity_poly.type
_entity_poly.pdbx_seq_one_letter_code
_entity_poly.pdbx_strand_id
1 'polypeptide(L)'
;MILDGGMGTMIQERRLEEEHFRGEEFKDHTHSLKGNNDLLSITQSDVIYNIHKEYLLAGADIIETNTFSSTCIAQADYGLEHLAYRMNKVSAEIARKAADDITNQTGCKRYVAGAVGPTNKTLSVSPSVERPDFRNVTFDELAEAYTEQVRGLLDGGADIIMVETIFDTANAKASLFAIDKLFEESYEPRPIFISGTIVDRSGRTLSGQTGEAFVISVSHAKPLCIGLNCALGATEMRPFIQAIGKCTTAHVLCYPNAGLPNTFGGYDETPELTASHLKDFATDGLVNLVGGCCGTTPAHIRAIAEKVKHCQPRVPPTDVFQDYMLLAGLEPFRIGPYTNFVNIGERCNVAGSRKFAKLIMSGNYEEALSIAKTQVEMGAQVLDINMDEGMLEGPAAMARFCCLIASEPDIARVGINWTFQKDKIPAHSDV
;
A
#
# COMPACT_ATOMS: atom_id res chain seq x y z
N MET A 1 -3.37 14.42 -14.45
CA MET A 1 -3.55 13.21 -15.29
C MET A 1 -4.75 12.43 -14.78
N ILE A 2 -5.30 11.56 -15.63
CA ILE A 2 -6.45 10.72 -15.30
C ILE A 2 -5.98 9.26 -15.18
N LEU A 3 -6.23 8.65 -14.03
CA LEU A 3 -6.14 7.19 -13.83
C LEU A 3 -7.49 6.56 -14.20
N ASP A 4 -7.50 5.28 -14.54
CA ASP A 4 -8.72 4.54 -14.86
C ASP A 4 -9.60 4.28 -13.62
N GLY A 5 -10.59 3.40 -13.80
CA GLY A 5 -11.53 3.01 -12.76
C GLY A 5 -11.31 1.57 -12.31
N GLY A 6 -12.21 1.06 -11.46
CA GLY A 6 -12.09 -0.29 -10.92
C GLY A 6 -12.26 -1.41 -11.95
N MET A 7 -11.15 -2.08 -12.31
CA MET A 7 -11.13 -3.30 -13.15
C MET A 7 -12.14 -4.36 -12.65
N GLY A 8 -12.17 -4.61 -11.34
CA GLY A 8 -13.10 -5.56 -10.72
C GLY A 8 -14.57 -5.21 -10.95
N THR A 9 -14.93 -3.92 -10.97
CA THR A 9 -16.30 -3.47 -11.28
C THR A 9 -16.69 -3.83 -12.71
N MET A 10 -15.79 -3.61 -13.68
CA MET A 10 -16.05 -3.94 -15.08
C MET A 10 -16.12 -5.45 -15.32
N ILE A 11 -15.30 -6.26 -14.63
CA ILE A 11 -15.36 -7.72 -14.71
C ILE A 11 -16.69 -8.24 -14.15
N GLN A 12 -17.16 -7.70 -13.02
CA GLN A 12 -18.44 -8.11 -12.42
C GLN A 12 -19.63 -7.88 -13.36
N GLU A 13 -19.63 -6.80 -14.14
CA GLU A 13 -20.67 -6.52 -15.14
C GLU A 13 -20.73 -7.58 -16.26
N ARG A 14 -19.62 -8.26 -16.56
CA ARG A 14 -19.56 -9.31 -17.58
C ARG A 14 -20.17 -10.63 -17.11
N ARG A 15 -20.50 -10.77 -15.82
CA ARG A 15 -21.15 -11.96 -15.22
C ARG A 15 -20.44 -13.26 -15.61
N LEU A 16 -19.12 -13.27 -15.49
CA LEU A 16 -18.30 -14.43 -15.81
C LEU A 16 -18.54 -15.55 -14.79
N GLU A 17 -18.67 -16.77 -15.32
CA GLU A 17 -18.84 -18.01 -14.55
C GLU A 17 -17.53 -18.80 -14.47
N GLU A 18 -17.48 -19.79 -13.57
CA GLU A 18 -16.30 -20.62 -13.26
C GLU A 18 -15.58 -21.13 -14.51
N GLU A 19 -16.30 -21.55 -15.54
CA GLU A 19 -15.74 -22.05 -16.80
C GLU A 19 -14.88 -20.99 -17.51
N HIS A 20 -15.24 -19.71 -17.40
CA HIS A 20 -14.47 -18.61 -17.99
C HIS A 20 -13.16 -18.39 -17.22
N PHE A 21 -13.21 -18.47 -15.88
CA PHE A 21 -12.01 -18.35 -15.04
C PHE A 21 -11.04 -19.51 -15.27
N ARG A 22 -11.56 -20.73 -15.50
CA ARG A 22 -10.74 -21.89 -15.86
C ARG A 22 -10.13 -21.78 -17.26
N GLY A 23 -10.90 -21.25 -18.21
CA GLY A 23 -10.52 -21.28 -19.62
C GLY A 23 -10.23 -22.69 -20.10
N GLU A 24 -9.35 -22.82 -21.10
CA GLU A 24 -8.89 -24.12 -21.60
C GLU A 24 -7.78 -24.73 -20.75
N GLU A 25 -6.90 -23.90 -20.19
CA GLU A 25 -5.68 -24.33 -19.51
C GLU A 25 -5.95 -24.96 -18.13
N PHE A 26 -6.98 -24.49 -17.41
CA PHE A 26 -7.26 -24.90 -16.02
C PHE A 26 -8.57 -25.67 -15.86
N LYS A 27 -9.04 -26.33 -16.93
CA LYS A 27 -10.30 -27.10 -16.91
C LYS A 27 -10.37 -28.09 -15.75
N ASP A 28 -9.30 -28.85 -15.55
CA ASP A 28 -9.21 -29.91 -14.54
C ASP A 28 -8.61 -29.45 -13.20
N HIS A 29 -8.47 -28.12 -12.99
CA HIS A 29 -7.89 -27.60 -11.74
C HIS A 29 -8.76 -27.93 -10.52
N THR A 30 -8.14 -28.29 -9.41
CA THR A 30 -8.87 -28.84 -8.25
C THR A 30 -9.60 -27.79 -7.41
N HIS A 31 -9.16 -26.53 -7.47
CA HIS A 31 -9.77 -25.42 -6.74
C HIS A 31 -10.79 -24.69 -7.61
N SER A 32 -11.79 -24.06 -6.98
CA SER A 32 -12.63 -23.09 -7.69
C SER A 32 -11.78 -21.87 -8.05
N LEU A 33 -11.89 -21.41 -9.29
CA LEU A 33 -11.16 -20.25 -9.80
C LEU A 33 -12.04 -19.02 -9.95
N LYS A 34 -13.36 -19.16 -9.78
CA LYS A 34 -14.30 -18.04 -9.80
C LYS A 34 -13.94 -17.01 -8.74
N GLY A 35 -13.83 -15.75 -9.18
CA GLY A 35 -13.43 -14.62 -8.34
C GLY A 35 -11.94 -14.28 -8.41
N ASN A 36 -11.09 -15.15 -8.98
CA ASN A 36 -9.69 -14.81 -9.26
C ASN A 36 -9.59 -13.94 -10.52
N ASN A 37 -9.93 -12.65 -10.38
CA ASN A 37 -9.99 -11.71 -11.50
C ASN A 37 -8.65 -11.57 -12.23
N ASP A 38 -7.54 -11.61 -11.52
CA ASP A 38 -6.18 -11.55 -12.06
C ASP A 38 -5.92 -12.63 -13.12
N LEU A 39 -6.44 -13.85 -12.91
CA LEU A 39 -6.27 -15.00 -13.80
C LEU A 39 -6.92 -14.77 -15.18
N LEU A 40 -7.93 -13.90 -15.26
CA LEU A 40 -8.61 -13.57 -16.52
C LEU A 40 -7.68 -12.91 -17.53
N SER A 41 -6.53 -12.37 -17.12
CA SER A 41 -5.48 -11.92 -18.04
C SER A 41 -4.96 -13.07 -18.91
N ILE A 42 -4.94 -14.31 -18.37
CA ILE A 42 -4.55 -15.52 -19.12
C ILE A 42 -5.76 -16.14 -19.80
N THR A 43 -6.86 -16.34 -19.07
CA THR A 43 -7.97 -17.18 -19.56
C THR A 43 -8.99 -16.42 -20.40
N GLN A 44 -9.09 -15.10 -20.23
CA GLN A 44 -10.05 -14.22 -20.91
C GLN A 44 -9.38 -12.91 -21.36
N SER A 45 -8.20 -13.00 -21.98
CA SER A 45 -7.35 -11.86 -22.34
C SER A 45 -8.07 -10.78 -23.16
N ASP A 46 -8.95 -11.17 -24.09
CA ASP A 46 -9.76 -10.24 -24.88
C ASP A 46 -10.72 -9.41 -24.02
N VAL A 47 -11.27 -9.97 -22.95
CA VAL A 47 -12.14 -9.24 -22.01
C VAL A 47 -11.34 -8.15 -21.30
N ILE A 48 -10.17 -8.49 -20.76
CA ILE A 48 -9.30 -7.56 -20.04
C ILE A 48 -8.78 -6.46 -20.98
N TYR A 49 -8.32 -6.83 -22.18
CA TYR A 49 -7.90 -5.89 -23.22
C TYR A 49 -9.01 -4.87 -23.56
N ASN A 50 -10.25 -5.33 -23.71
CA ASN A 50 -11.37 -4.45 -24.03
C ASN A 50 -11.71 -3.50 -22.87
N ILE A 51 -11.65 -3.96 -21.62
CA ILE A 51 -11.86 -3.10 -20.44
C ILE A 51 -10.83 -1.96 -20.40
N HIS A 52 -9.54 -2.26 -20.61
CA HIS A 52 -8.52 -1.22 -20.70
C HIS A 52 -8.84 -0.19 -21.79
N LYS A 53 -9.25 -0.65 -22.98
CA LYS A 53 -9.62 0.26 -24.08
C LYS A 53 -10.82 1.12 -23.74
N GLU A 54 -11.82 0.58 -23.06
CA GLU A 54 -12.99 1.34 -22.63
C GLU A 54 -12.59 2.51 -21.71
N TYR A 55 -11.69 2.29 -20.75
CA TYR A 55 -11.17 3.36 -19.88
C TYR A 55 -10.28 4.35 -20.62
N LEU A 56 -9.38 3.89 -21.49
CA LEU A 56 -8.52 4.77 -22.29
C LEU A 56 -9.34 5.67 -23.23
N LEU A 57 -10.38 5.12 -23.87
CA LEU A 57 -11.32 5.87 -24.71
C LEU A 57 -12.22 6.81 -23.90
N ALA A 58 -12.45 6.51 -22.61
CA ALA A 58 -13.13 7.42 -21.70
C ALA A 58 -12.27 8.61 -21.29
N GLY A 59 -10.95 8.57 -21.50
CA GLY A 59 -10.05 9.68 -21.21
C GLY A 59 -9.00 9.39 -20.15
N ALA A 60 -8.84 8.14 -19.71
CA ALA A 60 -7.71 7.75 -18.88
C ALA A 60 -6.39 7.99 -19.62
N ASP A 61 -5.42 8.55 -18.91
CA ASP A 61 -4.02 8.70 -19.35
C ASP A 61 -3.17 7.52 -18.90
N ILE A 62 -3.52 6.93 -17.75
CA ILE A 62 -2.85 5.82 -17.10
C ILE A 62 -3.90 4.73 -16.85
N ILE A 63 -3.57 3.48 -17.18
CA ILE A 63 -4.36 2.29 -16.83
C ILE A 63 -3.58 1.38 -15.91
N GLU A 64 -4.26 0.79 -14.94
CA GLU A 64 -3.71 -0.21 -14.04
C GLU A 64 -3.69 -1.60 -14.69
N THR A 65 -2.66 -2.39 -14.43
CA THR A 65 -2.66 -3.82 -14.81
C THR A 65 -3.67 -4.59 -13.96
N ASN A 66 -4.27 -5.64 -14.51
CA ASN A 66 -5.14 -6.55 -13.76
C ASN A 66 -4.29 -7.52 -12.91
N THR A 67 -3.64 -6.99 -11.87
CA THR A 67 -2.60 -7.69 -11.07
C THR A 67 -2.71 -7.46 -9.56
N PHE A 68 -3.85 -6.97 -9.08
CA PHE A 68 -4.06 -6.63 -7.68
C PHE A 68 -3.70 -7.78 -6.70
N SER A 69 -3.98 -9.03 -7.09
CA SER A 69 -3.76 -10.23 -6.28
C SER A 69 -2.75 -11.20 -6.92
N SER A 70 -1.93 -10.74 -7.87
CA SER A 70 -0.98 -11.58 -8.61
C SER A 70 0.32 -11.84 -7.82
N THR A 71 0.22 -12.27 -6.58
CA THR A 71 1.36 -12.71 -5.75
C THR A 71 1.24 -14.20 -5.43
N CYS A 72 2.34 -14.89 -5.19
CA CYS A 72 2.29 -16.28 -4.77
C CYS A 72 1.46 -16.48 -3.48
N ILE A 73 1.50 -15.50 -2.56
CA ILE A 73 0.71 -15.48 -1.31
C ILE A 73 -0.79 -15.46 -1.58
N ALA A 74 -1.27 -14.53 -2.40
CA ALA A 74 -2.71 -14.41 -2.67
C ALA A 74 -3.21 -15.53 -3.59
N GLN A 75 -2.38 -15.98 -4.54
CA GLN A 75 -2.73 -17.08 -5.45
C GLN A 75 -2.76 -18.45 -4.76
N ALA A 76 -2.26 -18.58 -3.54
CA ALA A 76 -2.37 -19.80 -2.74
C ALA A 76 -3.83 -20.17 -2.42
N ASP A 77 -4.72 -19.17 -2.26
CA ASP A 77 -6.16 -19.42 -2.05
C ASP A 77 -6.82 -20.13 -3.26
N TYR A 78 -6.16 -20.06 -4.42
CA TYR A 78 -6.58 -20.70 -5.67
C TYR A 78 -5.67 -21.87 -6.09
N GLY A 79 -4.60 -22.17 -5.36
CA GLY A 79 -3.58 -23.17 -5.75
C GLY A 79 -2.81 -22.81 -7.03
N LEU A 80 -2.54 -21.52 -7.25
CA LEU A 80 -1.88 -20.98 -8.45
C LEU A 80 -0.60 -20.19 -8.12
N GLU A 81 0.06 -20.48 -7.00
CA GLU A 81 1.23 -19.76 -6.51
C GLU A 81 2.33 -19.65 -7.57
N HIS A 82 2.58 -20.76 -8.28
CA HIS A 82 3.58 -20.90 -9.34
C HIS A 82 3.32 -20.05 -10.60
N LEU A 83 2.14 -19.42 -10.71
CA LEU A 83 1.79 -18.57 -11.85
C LEU A 83 2.01 -17.08 -11.60
N ALA A 84 2.37 -16.66 -10.39
CA ALA A 84 2.46 -15.24 -10.01
C ALA A 84 3.25 -14.41 -11.03
N TYR A 85 4.47 -14.82 -11.39
CA TYR A 85 5.26 -14.13 -12.41
C TYR A 85 4.55 -14.05 -13.78
N ARG A 86 3.99 -15.17 -14.27
CA ARG A 86 3.33 -15.23 -15.58
C ARG A 86 2.08 -14.37 -15.61
N MET A 87 1.27 -14.38 -14.55
CA MET A 87 0.05 -13.58 -14.44
C MET A 87 0.38 -12.09 -14.58
N ASN A 88 1.40 -11.62 -13.83
CA ASN A 88 1.84 -10.23 -13.92
C ASN A 88 2.34 -9.85 -15.31
N LYS A 89 3.21 -10.68 -15.90
CA LYS A 89 3.78 -10.42 -17.22
C LYS A 89 2.69 -10.32 -18.29
N VAL A 90 1.80 -11.31 -18.36
CA VAL A 90 0.72 -11.35 -19.36
C VAL A 90 -0.25 -10.18 -19.15
N SER A 91 -0.59 -9.85 -17.91
CA SER A 91 -1.47 -8.73 -17.60
C SER A 91 -0.86 -7.38 -18.03
N ALA A 92 0.43 -7.18 -17.76
CA ALA A 92 1.17 -6.00 -18.21
C ALA A 92 1.28 -5.91 -19.74
N GLU A 93 1.54 -7.03 -20.44
CA GLU A 93 1.58 -7.08 -21.91
C GLU A 93 0.21 -6.72 -22.52
N ILE A 94 -0.89 -7.17 -21.93
CA ILE A 94 -2.25 -6.84 -22.38
C ILE A 94 -2.55 -5.35 -22.19
N ALA A 95 -2.25 -4.80 -21.01
CA ALA A 95 -2.40 -3.38 -20.74
C ALA A 95 -1.53 -2.53 -21.68
N ARG A 96 -0.27 -2.94 -21.91
CA ARG A 96 0.65 -2.29 -22.85
C ARG A 96 0.08 -2.27 -24.26
N LYS A 97 -0.42 -3.40 -24.75
CA LYS A 97 -1.04 -3.49 -26.07
C LYS A 97 -2.21 -2.51 -26.19
N ALA A 98 -3.09 -2.44 -25.20
CA ALA A 98 -4.21 -1.50 -25.20
C ALA A 98 -3.74 -0.03 -25.19
N ALA A 99 -2.75 0.30 -24.37
CA ALA A 99 -2.15 1.63 -24.28
C ALA A 99 -1.51 2.06 -25.61
N ASP A 100 -0.75 1.17 -26.24
CA ASP A 100 -0.07 1.43 -27.51
C ASP A 100 -1.07 1.59 -28.66
N ASP A 101 -2.09 0.73 -28.73
CA ASP A 101 -3.15 0.82 -29.75
C ASP A 101 -3.89 2.17 -29.68
N ILE A 102 -4.27 2.60 -28.47
CA ILE A 102 -4.94 3.89 -28.28
C ILE A 102 -3.98 5.07 -28.49
N THR A 103 -2.71 4.93 -28.12
CA THR A 103 -1.68 5.94 -28.42
C THR A 103 -1.54 6.13 -29.92
N ASN A 104 -1.45 5.04 -30.69
CA ASN A 104 -1.35 5.07 -32.15
C ASN A 104 -2.62 5.64 -32.80
N GLN A 105 -3.79 5.34 -32.24
CA GLN A 105 -5.07 5.85 -32.75
C GLN A 105 -5.28 7.35 -32.49
N THR A 106 -4.85 7.85 -31.32
CA THR A 106 -5.18 9.21 -30.85
C THR A 106 -4.02 10.20 -30.93
N GLY A 107 -2.78 9.71 -31.02
CA GLY A 107 -1.56 10.51 -30.90
C GLY A 107 -1.21 10.91 -29.47
N CYS A 108 -2.08 10.63 -28.48
CA CYS A 108 -1.84 10.92 -27.07
C CYS A 108 -1.20 9.72 -26.39
N LYS A 109 0.01 9.89 -25.83
CA LYS A 109 0.69 8.81 -25.10
C LYS A 109 -0.13 8.34 -23.90
N ARG A 110 -0.26 7.03 -23.77
CA ARG A 110 -0.87 6.33 -22.63
C ARG A 110 0.18 5.56 -21.85
N TYR A 111 -0.06 5.40 -20.55
CA TYR A 111 0.88 4.75 -19.64
C TYR A 111 0.24 3.55 -18.95
N VAL A 112 1.07 2.57 -18.60
CA VAL A 112 0.66 1.38 -17.84
C VAL A 112 1.26 1.45 -16.44
N ALA A 113 0.39 1.41 -15.43
CA ALA A 113 0.77 1.25 -14.04
C ALA A 113 0.68 -0.23 -13.64
N GLY A 114 1.82 -0.83 -13.30
CA GLY A 114 1.89 -2.16 -12.71
C GLY A 114 1.32 -2.14 -11.31
N ALA A 115 0.08 -2.59 -11.14
CA ALA A 115 -0.64 -2.58 -9.86
C ALA A 115 -0.11 -3.68 -8.93
N VAL A 116 0.29 -3.29 -7.72
CA VAL A 116 0.81 -4.14 -6.66
C VAL A 116 -0.08 -3.97 -5.43
N GLY A 117 -0.98 -4.93 -5.23
CA GLY A 117 -1.91 -4.91 -4.10
C GLY A 117 -1.30 -5.40 -2.79
N PRO A 118 -2.04 -5.31 -1.67
CA PRO A 118 -1.51 -5.52 -0.32
C PRO A 118 -1.43 -7.00 0.12
N THR A 119 -1.84 -7.95 -0.72
CA THR A 119 -2.10 -9.38 -0.39
C THR A 119 -3.24 -9.59 0.62
N ASN A 120 -3.53 -10.85 0.98
CA ASN A 120 -4.49 -11.24 2.02
C ASN A 120 -3.85 -11.47 3.41
N LYS A 121 -2.55 -11.17 3.58
CA LYS A 121 -1.80 -11.33 4.84
C LYS A 121 -1.32 -9.98 5.37
N THR A 122 -1.10 -9.87 6.68
CA THR A 122 -0.69 -8.63 7.37
C THR A 122 0.59 -8.86 8.18
N LEU A 123 1.52 -7.92 8.13
CA LEU A 123 2.75 -7.92 8.95
C LEU A 123 2.58 -7.18 10.28
N SER A 124 1.73 -6.15 10.31
CA SER A 124 1.55 -5.32 11.51
C SER A 124 0.49 -5.85 12.44
N VAL A 125 -0.51 -6.57 11.92
CA VAL A 125 -1.68 -7.04 12.68
C VAL A 125 -1.67 -8.56 12.81
N SER A 126 -1.97 -9.07 14.02
CA SER A 126 -2.15 -10.50 14.24
C SER A 126 -3.48 -10.98 13.68
N PRO A 127 -3.55 -12.16 13.05
CA PRO A 127 -4.81 -12.80 12.67
C PRO A 127 -5.60 -13.34 13.89
N SER A 128 -5.00 -13.35 15.08
CA SER A 128 -5.60 -13.91 16.30
C SER A 128 -5.49 -12.94 17.47
N VAL A 129 -6.65 -12.61 18.05
CA VAL A 129 -6.74 -11.75 19.25
C VAL A 129 -6.05 -12.40 20.46
N GLU A 130 -6.06 -13.73 20.55
CA GLU A 130 -5.45 -14.48 21.66
C GLU A 130 -3.92 -14.59 21.53
N ARG A 131 -3.37 -14.34 20.32
CA ARG A 131 -1.94 -14.41 20.00
C ARG A 131 -1.48 -13.11 19.35
N PRO A 132 -1.43 -11.98 20.09
CA PRO A 132 -1.03 -10.68 19.53
C PRO A 132 0.43 -10.64 19.03
N ASP A 133 1.27 -11.58 19.49
CA ASP A 133 2.65 -11.77 19.03
C ASP A 133 2.76 -12.46 17.66
N PHE A 134 1.72 -13.16 17.21
CA PHE A 134 1.78 -14.03 16.04
C PHE A 134 1.53 -13.26 14.73
N ARG A 135 2.21 -13.68 13.65
CA ARG A 135 1.99 -13.20 12.28
C ARG A 135 1.94 -14.41 11.33
N ASN A 136 1.05 -14.33 10.33
CA ASN A 136 0.85 -15.40 9.33
C ASN A 136 1.88 -15.39 8.20
N VAL A 137 2.69 -14.34 8.13
CA VAL A 137 3.68 -14.11 7.09
C VAL A 137 4.82 -13.28 7.68
N THR A 138 6.00 -13.43 7.11
CA THR A 138 7.20 -12.68 7.47
C THR A 138 7.53 -11.61 6.43
N PHE A 139 8.40 -10.67 6.80
CA PHE A 139 8.84 -9.61 5.89
C PHE A 139 9.52 -10.20 4.65
N ASP A 140 10.40 -11.19 4.84
CA ASP A 140 11.16 -11.82 3.76
C ASP A 140 10.24 -12.58 2.78
N GLU A 141 9.25 -13.32 3.29
CA GLU A 141 8.26 -14.01 2.44
C GLU A 141 7.46 -13.02 1.58
N LEU A 142 7.07 -11.86 2.13
CA LEU A 142 6.40 -10.81 1.35
C LEU A 142 7.35 -10.15 0.35
N ALA A 143 8.60 -9.86 0.74
CA ALA A 143 9.59 -9.28 -0.14
C ALA A 143 9.89 -10.21 -1.33
N GLU A 144 9.98 -11.52 -1.11
CA GLU A 144 10.13 -12.52 -2.18
C GLU A 144 8.90 -12.56 -3.10
N ALA A 145 7.69 -12.60 -2.54
CA ALA A 145 6.45 -12.60 -3.31
C ALA A 145 6.31 -11.34 -4.17
N TYR A 146 6.62 -10.17 -3.61
CA TYR A 146 6.62 -8.90 -4.33
C TYR A 146 7.74 -8.81 -5.37
N THR A 147 8.92 -9.36 -5.10
CA THR A 147 10.02 -9.43 -6.07
C THR A 147 9.58 -10.19 -7.32
N GLU A 148 8.92 -11.36 -7.15
CA GLU A 148 8.41 -12.14 -8.26
C GLU A 148 7.34 -11.39 -9.07
N GLN A 149 6.40 -10.74 -8.38
CA GLN A 149 5.35 -9.93 -9.01
C GLN A 149 5.92 -8.76 -9.81
N VAL A 150 6.76 -7.93 -9.18
CA VAL A 150 7.32 -6.72 -9.79
C VAL A 150 8.21 -7.07 -10.97
N ARG A 151 8.98 -8.16 -10.88
CA ARG A 151 9.76 -8.68 -12.03
C ARG A 151 8.85 -8.97 -13.23
N GLY A 152 7.72 -9.65 -13.01
CA GLY A 152 6.74 -9.91 -14.07
C GLY A 152 6.16 -8.63 -14.69
N LEU A 153 5.83 -7.65 -13.85
CA LEU A 153 5.31 -6.34 -14.30
C LEU A 153 6.33 -5.57 -15.15
N LEU A 154 7.60 -5.55 -14.73
CA LEU A 154 8.68 -4.89 -15.44
C LEU A 154 8.97 -5.58 -16.78
N ASP A 155 9.04 -6.91 -16.79
CA ASP A 155 9.27 -7.70 -18.01
C ASP A 155 8.10 -7.61 -19.00
N GLY A 156 6.88 -7.42 -18.49
CA GLY A 156 5.69 -7.15 -19.31
C GLY A 156 5.57 -5.70 -19.78
N GLY A 157 6.49 -4.83 -19.37
CA GLY A 157 6.62 -3.47 -19.88
C GLY A 157 5.77 -2.42 -19.17
N ALA A 158 5.54 -2.54 -17.86
CA ALA A 158 4.93 -1.46 -17.08
C ALA A 158 5.79 -0.17 -17.10
N ASP A 159 5.16 1.00 -17.20
CA ASP A 159 5.86 2.30 -17.16
C ASP A 159 6.09 2.78 -15.72
N ILE A 160 5.17 2.43 -14.83
CA ILE A 160 5.06 2.88 -13.43
C ILE A 160 4.83 1.63 -12.58
N ILE A 161 5.42 1.55 -11.39
CA ILE A 161 5.04 0.55 -10.39
C ILE A 161 4.15 1.23 -9.34
N MET A 162 2.96 0.70 -9.12
CA MET A 162 1.97 1.30 -8.24
C MET A 162 1.65 0.38 -7.06
N VAL A 163 2.18 0.71 -5.89
CA VAL A 163 1.86 0.00 -4.63
C VAL A 163 0.60 0.63 -4.06
N GLU A 164 -0.50 -0.11 -4.06
CA GLU A 164 -1.82 0.47 -3.82
C GLU A 164 -2.69 -0.29 -2.83
N THR A 165 -3.79 0.37 -2.44
CA THR A 165 -4.73 -0.13 -1.44
C THR A 165 -4.02 -0.56 -0.15
N ILE A 166 -3.02 0.23 0.26
CA ILE A 166 -2.17 -0.11 1.40
C ILE A 166 -2.99 0.02 2.68
N PHE A 167 -3.43 -1.11 3.21
CA PHE A 167 -4.07 -1.20 4.53
C PHE A 167 -3.05 -1.43 5.65
N ASP A 168 -1.88 -2.02 5.34
CA ASP A 168 -0.76 -2.31 6.24
C ASP A 168 0.53 -1.76 5.64
N THR A 169 1.10 -0.77 6.31
CA THR A 169 2.30 -0.07 5.83
C THR A 169 3.55 -0.94 5.85
N ALA A 170 3.62 -1.96 6.72
CA ALA A 170 4.75 -2.90 6.72
C ALA A 170 4.75 -3.76 5.44
N ASN A 171 3.57 -4.14 4.92
CA ASN A 171 3.47 -4.82 3.63
C ASN A 171 3.97 -3.92 2.49
N ALA A 172 3.58 -2.64 2.51
CA ALA A 172 4.08 -1.68 1.54
C ALA A 172 5.60 -1.54 1.60
N LYS A 173 6.20 -1.48 2.80
CA LYS A 173 7.66 -1.45 2.95
C LYS A 173 8.34 -2.71 2.39
N ALA A 174 7.75 -3.90 2.55
CA ALA A 174 8.25 -5.11 1.91
C ALA A 174 8.19 -5.04 0.38
N SER A 175 7.11 -4.47 -0.16
CA SER A 175 6.97 -4.22 -1.60
C SER A 175 8.00 -3.21 -2.13
N LEU A 176 8.19 -2.10 -1.42
CA LEU A 176 9.16 -1.06 -1.77
C LEU A 176 10.60 -1.59 -1.68
N PHE A 177 10.91 -2.40 -0.67
CA PHE A 177 12.19 -3.10 -0.57
C PHE A 177 12.44 -4.02 -1.78
N ALA A 178 11.43 -4.77 -2.20
CA ALA A 178 11.52 -5.63 -3.39
C ALA A 178 11.74 -4.82 -4.69
N ILE A 179 11.08 -3.67 -4.82
CA ILE A 179 11.24 -2.75 -5.95
C ILE A 179 12.67 -2.18 -5.99
N ASP A 180 13.16 -1.65 -4.86
CA ASP A 180 14.49 -1.06 -4.75
C ASP A 180 15.57 -2.11 -5.08
N LYS A 181 15.44 -3.33 -4.52
CA LYS A 181 16.34 -4.44 -4.83
C LYS A 181 16.41 -4.74 -6.33
N LEU A 182 15.28 -4.80 -7.02
CA LEU A 182 15.25 -5.05 -8.47
C LEU A 182 15.89 -3.91 -9.27
N PHE A 183 15.71 -2.66 -8.84
CA PHE A 183 16.33 -1.50 -9.47
C PHE A 183 17.84 -1.43 -9.24
N GLU A 184 18.34 -1.89 -8.09
CA GLU A 184 19.77 -1.98 -7.82
C GLU A 184 20.44 -3.12 -8.60
N GLU A 185 19.76 -4.26 -8.75
CA GLU A 185 20.38 -5.48 -9.27
C GLU A 185 20.22 -5.67 -10.78
N SER A 186 19.07 -5.32 -11.38
CA SER A 186 18.70 -5.87 -12.70
C SER A 186 17.83 -5.00 -13.60
N TYR A 187 17.21 -3.94 -13.09
CA TYR A 187 16.23 -3.16 -13.85
C TYR A 187 16.50 -1.66 -13.79
N GLU A 188 16.25 -0.96 -14.90
CA GLU A 188 16.26 0.50 -14.90
C GLU A 188 15.11 1.04 -14.02
N PRO A 189 15.37 2.04 -13.16
CA PRO A 189 14.36 2.60 -12.27
C PRO A 189 13.13 3.12 -13.01
N ARG A 190 11.95 2.78 -12.48
CA ARG A 190 10.65 3.32 -12.92
C ARG A 190 10.05 4.22 -11.84
N PRO A 191 9.21 5.20 -12.20
CA PRO A 191 8.46 5.96 -11.21
C PRO A 191 7.62 5.03 -10.31
N ILE A 192 7.67 5.30 -9.01
CA ILE A 192 6.87 4.59 -8.01
C ILE A 192 5.68 5.46 -7.61
N PHE A 193 4.47 4.89 -7.69
CA PHE A 193 3.26 5.47 -7.14
C PHE A 193 2.88 4.70 -5.88
N ILE A 194 2.44 5.41 -4.85
CA ILE A 194 2.06 4.83 -3.56
C ILE A 194 0.66 5.32 -3.19
N SER A 195 -0.27 4.39 -2.95
CA SER A 195 -1.63 4.72 -2.54
C SER A 195 -2.04 3.99 -1.26
N GLY A 196 -2.29 4.77 -0.21
CA GLY A 196 -2.82 4.28 1.06
C GLY A 196 -4.33 4.14 1.07
N THR A 197 -4.86 3.36 2.00
CA THR A 197 -6.31 3.28 2.24
C THR A 197 -6.62 3.63 3.69
N ILE A 198 -7.39 4.71 3.85
CA ILE A 198 -7.98 5.10 5.14
C ILE A 198 -9.35 4.45 5.25
N VAL A 199 -9.56 3.65 6.31
CA VAL A 199 -10.72 2.76 6.40
C VAL A 199 -12.00 3.46 6.84
N ASP A 200 -11.89 4.57 7.57
CA ASP A 200 -13.02 5.32 8.10
C ASP A 200 -12.69 6.80 8.40
N ARG A 201 -13.63 7.51 9.02
CA ARG A 201 -13.49 8.93 9.37
C ARG A 201 -12.48 9.21 10.48
N SER A 202 -11.88 8.21 11.11
CA SER A 202 -10.78 8.40 12.08
C SER A 202 -9.49 8.87 11.41
N GLY A 203 -9.36 8.68 10.09
CA GLY A 203 -8.16 9.08 9.36
C GLY A 203 -6.99 8.10 9.49
N ARG A 204 -7.27 6.84 9.84
CA ARG A 204 -6.27 5.78 10.02
C ARG A 204 -6.39 4.65 8.99
N THR A 205 -5.27 4.03 8.67
CA THR A 205 -5.21 2.74 7.94
C THR A 205 -5.77 1.61 8.79
N LEU A 206 -5.94 0.42 8.22
CA LEU A 206 -6.33 -0.78 8.98
C LEU A 206 -5.30 -1.11 10.07
N SER A 207 -4.01 -0.89 9.81
CA SER A 207 -2.94 -1.00 10.79
C SER A 207 -2.90 0.13 11.83
N GLY A 208 -3.88 1.04 11.83
CA GLY A 208 -4.03 2.13 12.80
C GLY A 208 -3.17 3.36 12.55
N GLN A 209 -2.46 3.43 11.42
CA GLN A 209 -1.51 4.52 11.15
C GLN A 209 -2.20 5.73 10.53
N THR A 210 -1.84 6.94 10.97
CA THR A 210 -2.36 8.19 10.39
C THR A 210 -1.76 8.45 9.00
N GLY A 211 -2.46 9.22 8.15
CA GLY A 211 -1.96 9.58 6.81
C GLY A 211 -0.60 10.31 6.83
N GLU A 212 -0.34 11.17 7.82
CA GLU A 212 0.95 11.85 7.96
C GLU A 212 2.09 10.90 8.32
N ALA A 213 1.83 9.95 9.24
CA ALA A 213 2.80 8.92 9.61
C ALA A 213 3.07 7.94 8.46
N PHE A 214 2.03 7.61 7.68
CA PHE A 214 2.14 6.80 6.48
C PHE A 214 3.09 7.44 5.46
N VAL A 215 2.92 8.72 5.14
CA VAL A 215 3.81 9.46 4.23
C VAL A 215 5.26 9.38 4.70
N ILE A 216 5.53 9.63 5.99
CA ILE A 216 6.90 9.51 6.54
C ILE A 216 7.44 8.09 6.34
N SER A 217 6.64 7.07 6.67
CA SER A 217 7.04 5.67 6.66
C SER A 217 7.46 5.15 5.28
N VAL A 218 6.93 5.74 4.21
CA VAL A 218 7.20 5.32 2.82
C VAL A 218 8.02 6.34 2.01
N SER A 219 8.41 7.46 2.61
CA SER A 219 9.14 8.53 1.92
C SER A 219 10.53 8.12 1.43
N HIS A 220 11.14 7.09 2.03
CA HIS A 220 12.45 6.57 1.65
C HIS A 220 12.49 6.04 0.21
N ALA A 221 11.35 5.54 -0.30
CA ALA A 221 11.20 5.06 -1.68
C ALA A 221 11.11 6.17 -2.73
N LYS A 222 11.14 7.46 -2.31
CA LYS A 222 11.10 8.64 -3.19
C LYS A 222 9.99 8.55 -4.26
N PRO A 223 8.72 8.32 -3.84
CA PRO A 223 7.63 8.15 -4.80
C PRO A 223 7.42 9.40 -5.63
N LEU A 224 7.13 9.22 -6.93
CA LEU A 224 6.74 10.33 -7.80
C LEU A 224 5.35 10.86 -7.42
N CYS A 225 4.44 9.95 -7.06
CA CYS A 225 3.10 10.25 -6.58
C CYS A 225 2.79 9.48 -5.30
N ILE A 226 2.13 10.15 -4.35
CA ILE A 226 1.59 9.53 -3.14
C ILE A 226 0.17 10.02 -2.87
N GLY A 227 -0.71 9.15 -2.38
CA GLY A 227 -2.05 9.59 -2.01
C GLY A 227 -2.93 8.47 -1.49
N LEU A 228 -4.22 8.54 -1.78
CA LEU A 228 -5.22 7.62 -1.24
C LEU A 228 -6.18 7.07 -2.29
N ASN A 229 -6.65 5.85 -2.04
CA ASN A 229 -7.68 5.19 -2.82
C ASN A 229 -8.57 4.28 -1.97
N CYS A 230 -9.71 3.92 -2.56
CA CYS A 230 -10.69 2.98 -2.01
C CYS A 230 -11.26 3.41 -0.64
N ALA A 231 -12.05 2.51 -0.03
CA ALA A 231 -12.78 2.58 1.25
C ALA A 231 -13.78 3.75 1.42
N LEU A 232 -13.39 4.95 1.04
CA LEU A 232 -14.14 6.19 1.20
C LEU A 232 -14.57 6.74 -0.18
N GLY A 233 -15.68 7.47 -0.17
CA GLY A 233 -16.03 8.38 -1.25
C GLY A 233 -15.16 9.64 -1.23
N ALA A 234 -15.29 10.47 -2.26
CA ALA A 234 -14.50 11.69 -2.39
C ALA A 234 -14.71 12.65 -1.20
N THR A 235 -15.94 12.86 -0.75
CA THR A 235 -16.27 13.78 0.35
C THR A 235 -15.53 13.44 1.64
N GLU A 236 -15.55 12.19 2.06
CA GLU A 236 -14.86 11.70 3.26
C GLU A 236 -13.34 11.74 3.12
N MET A 237 -12.80 11.52 1.92
CA MET A 237 -11.35 11.43 1.69
C MET A 237 -10.65 12.80 1.68
N ARG A 238 -11.41 13.88 1.45
CA ARG A 238 -10.90 15.26 1.30
C ARG A 238 -9.95 15.73 2.41
N PRO A 239 -10.31 15.69 3.71
CA PRO A 239 -9.43 16.17 4.77
C PRO A 239 -8.09 15.42 4.80
N PHE A 240 -8.09 14.13 4.47
CA PHE A 240 -6.89 13.29 4.50
C PHE A 240 -5.95 13.58 3.33
N ILE A 241 -6.50 13.81 2.12
CA ILE A 241 -5.72 14.27 0.97
C ILE A 241 -5.08 15.63 1.24
N GLN A 242 -5.81 16.55 1.89
CA GLN A 242 -5.26 17.85 2.26
C GLN A 242 -4.12 17.73 3.28
N ALA A 243 -4.22 16.82 4.25
CA ALA A 243 -3.16 16.56 5.22
C ALA A 243 -1.91 15.96 4.55
N ILE A 244 -2.09 14.94 3.70
CA ILE A 244 -1.01 14.32 2.92
C ILE A 244 -0.31 15.34 2.04
N GLY A 245 -1.08 16.16 1.30
CA GLY A 245 -0.53 17.17 0.40
C GLY A 245 0.28 18.27 1.10
N LYS A 246 0.16 18.44 2.42
CA LYS A 246 1.03 19.36 3.19
C LYS A 246 2.32 18.71 3.68
N CYS A 247 2.40 17.38 3.63
CA CYS A 247 3.48 16.59 4.23
C CYS A 247 4.42 15.95 3.22
N THR A 248 4.27 16.26 1.93
CA THR A 248 5.07 15.65 0.87
C THR A 248 5.40 16.61 -0.27
N THR A 249 6.62 16.47 -0.80
CA THR A 249 7.09 17.12 -2.02
C THR A 249 6.64 16.36 -3.29
N ALA A 250 6.15 15.13 -3.14
CA ALA A 250 5.62 14.34 -4.25
C ALA A 250 4.31 14.92 -4.80
N HIS A 251 3.95 14.47 -6.01
CA HIS A 251 2.62 14.69 -6.55
C HIS A 251 1.57 13.93 -5.74
N VAL A 252 0.33 14.44 -5.71
CA VAL A 252 -0.76 13.81 -4.96
C VAL A 252 -1.74 13.12 -5.91
N LEU A 253 -1.98 11.83 -5.68
CA LEU A 253 -3.00 11.05 -6.36
C LEU A 253 -4.24 10.86 -5.47
N CYS A 254 -5.42 10.75 -6.08
CA CYS A 254 -6.67 10.48 -5.34
C CYS A 254 -7.67 9.79 -6.27
N TYR A 255 -8.05 8.55 -5.95
CA TYR A 255 -9.02 7.80 -6.73
C TYR A 255 -10.01 7.07 -5.79
N PRO A 256 -11.07 7.78 -5.34
CA PRO A 256 -12.03 7.26 -4.37
C PRO A 256 -12.99 6.23 -5.00
N ASN A 257 -13.79 5.58 -4.17
CA ASN A 257 -14.93 4.80 -4.63
C ASN A 257 -16.03 5.72 -5.20
N ALA A 258 -16.96 5.15 -5.97
CA ALA A 258 -18.21 5.81 -6.37
C ALA A 258 -19.18 5.91 -5.17
N GLY A 259 -18.75 6.63 -4.14
CA GLY A 259 -19.44 6.74 -2.85
C GLY A 259 -19.12 5.59 -1.91
N LEU A 260 -19.82 5.57 -0.78
CA LEU A 260 -19.77 4.45 0.15
C LEU A 260 -20.62 3.28 -0.39
N PRO A 261 -20.21 2.02 -0.15
CA PRO A 261 -20.99 0.87 -0.59
C PRO A 261 -22.38 0.87 0.08
N ASN A 262 -23.42 0.57 -0.70
CA ASN A 262 -24.79 0.44 -0.21
C ASN A 262 -25.00 -0.92 0.50
N THR A 263 -26.19 -1.15 1.06
CA THR A 263 -26.51 -2.37 1.82
C THR A 263 -26.40 -3.66 1.01
N PHE A 264 -26.36 -3.56 -0.33
CA PHE A 264 -26.23 -4.69 -1.25
C PHE A 264 -24.80 -4.83 -1.80
N GLY A 265 -23.84 -4.04 -1.31
CA GLY A 265 -22.45 -4.04 -1.77
C GLY A 265 -22.24 -3.32 -3.12
N GLY A 266 -23.26 -2.63 -3.64
CA GLY A 266 -23.17 -1.79 -4.83
C GLY A 266 -22.79 -0.34 -4.51
N TYR A 267 -22.65 0.48 -5.56
CA TYR A 267 -22.26 1.88 -5.46
C TYR A 267 -23.29 2.75 -6.19
N ASP A 268 -23.83 3.76 -5.49
CA ASP A 268 -24.96 4.56 -5.97
C ASP A 268 -24.54 5.96 -6.46
N GLU A 269 -23.28 6.38 -6.22
CA GLU A 269 -22.81 7.70 -6.66
C GLU A 269 -22.70 7.74 -8.20
N THR A 270 -23.27 8.78 -8.81
CA THR A 270 -23.31 8.88 -10.28
C THR A 270 -22.01 9.48 -10.85
N PRO A 271 -21.71 9.24 -12.14
CA PRO A 271 -20.56 9.86 -12.82
C PRO A 271 -20.44 11.37 -12.59
N GLU A 272 -21.54 12.11 -12.72
CA GLU A 272 -21.56 13.57 -12.60
C GLU A 272 -21.23 14.04 -11.19
N LEU A 273 -21.67 13.30 -10.18
CA LEU A 273 -21.48 13.62 -8.76
C LEU A 273 -20.03 13.35 -8.35
N THR A 274 -19.50 12.16 -8.65
CA THR A 274 -18.09 11.82 -8.39
C THR A 274 -17.14 12.79 -9.10
N ALA A 275 -17.43 13.09 -10.37
CA ALA A 275 -16.65 14.07 -11.13
C ALA A 275 -16.76 15.50 -10.54
N SER A 276 -17.89 15.86 -9.91
CA SER A 276 -18.03 17.16 -9.24
C SER A 276 -17.12 17.25 -8.03
N HIS A 277 -17.13 16.22 -7.17
CA HIS A 277 -16.29 16.20 -5.98
C HIS A 277 -14.79 16.26 -6.34
N LEU A 278 -14.37 15.48 -7.35
CA LEU A 278 -12.96 15.49 -7.80
C LEU A 278 -12.58 16.79 -8.51
N LYS A 279 -13.52 17.47 -9.18
CA LYS A 279 -13.30 18.83 -9.70
C LYS A 279 -13.03 19.84 -8.60
N ASP A 280 -13.74 19.74 -7.48
CA ASP A 280 -13.51 20.64 -6.34
C ASP A 280 -12.10 20.41 -5.77
N PHE A 281 -11.63 19.15 -5.70
CA PHE A 281 -10.26 18.83 -5.28
C PHE A 281 -9.22 19.44 -6.23
N ALA A 282 -9.44 19.31 -7.54
CA ALA A 282 -8.54 19.87 -8.55
C ALA A 282 -8.55 21.40 -8.53
N THR A 283 -9.72 22.03 -8.37
CA THR A 283 -9.87 23.49 -8.32
C THR A 283 -9.18 24.09 -7.10
N ASP A 284 -9.25 23.40 -5.96
CA ASP A 284 -8.59 23.81 -4.72
C ASP A 284 -7.10 23.43 -4.67
N GLY A 285 -6.55 22.90 -5.76
CA GLY A 285 -5.13 22.58 -5.89
C GLY A 285 -4.67 21.45 -4.95
N LEU A 286 -5.53 20.47 -4.68
CA LEU A 286 -5.20 19.35 -3.78
C LEU A 286 -4.57 18.15 -4.48
N VAL A 287 -4.79 17.99 -5.79
CA VAL A 287 -4.45 16.77 -6.53
C VAL A 287 -3.68 17.06 -7.82
N ASN A 288 -2.87 16.08 -8.24
CA ASN A 288 -2.13 16.05 -9.50
C ASN A 288 -2.67 14.97 -10.45
N LEU A 289 -3.18 13.88 -9.86
CA LEU A 289 -3.76 12.74 -10.55
C LEU A 289 -5.08 12.35 -9.87
N VAL A 290 -6.11 12.12 -10.68
CA VAL A 290 -7.44 11.67 -10.21
C VAL A 290 -7.89 10.46 -11.02
N GLY A 291 -8.68 9.58 -10.41
CA GLY A 291 -9.26 8.41 -11.06
C GLY A 291 -10.44 7.88 -10.27
N GLY A 292 -10.73 6.59 -10.41
CA GLY A 292 -11.77 5.92 -9.64
C GLY A 292 -11.33 4.55 -9.12
N CYS A 293 -11.92 4.11 -8.01
CA CYS A 293 -11.73 2.76 -7.49
C CYS A 293 -13.03 1.95 -7.62
N CYS A 294 -13.52 1.34 -6.54
CA CYS A 294 -14.69 0.46 -6.60
C CYS A 294 -15.96 1.23 -6.98
N GLY A 295 -16.75 0.64 -7.88
CA GLY A 295 -18.00 1.21 -8.40
C GLY A 295 -17.82 2.20 -9.55
N THR A 296 -16.58 2.55 -9.91
CA THR A 296 -16.31 3.51 -10.98
C THR A 296 -16.19 2.82 -12.35
N THR A 297 -16.83 3.40 -13.35
CA THR A 297 -16.95 2.86 -14.72
C THR A 297 -16.36 3.84 -15.75
N PRO A 298 -16.21 3.45 -17.03
CA PRO A 298 -15.80 4.37 -18.08
C PRO A 298 -16.65 5.66 -18.17
N ALA A 299 -17.93 5.61 -17.79
CA ALA A 299 -18.77 6.80 -17.70
C ALA A 299 -18.27 7.78 -16.62
N HIS A 300 -17.84 7.26 -15.46
CA HIS A 300 -17.24 8.07 -14.39
C HIS A 300 -15.93 8.70 -14.85
N ILE A 301 -15.03 7.91 -15.44
CA ILE A 301 -13.73 8.41 -15.92
C ILE A 301 -13.90 9.50 -16.98
N ARG A 302 -14.87 9.36 -17.89
CA ARG A 302 -15.20 10.41 -18.86
C ARG A 302 -15.65 11.70 -18.20
N ALA A 303 -16.60 11.60 -17.27
CA ALA A 303 -17.11 12.76 -16.55
C ALA A 303 -16.00 13.47 -15.74
N ILE A 304 -15.12 12.69 -15.09
CA ILE A 304 -13.96 13.19 -14.34
C ILE A 304 -13.01 13.92 -15.30
N ALA A 305 -12.58 13.25 -16.38
CA ALA A 305 -11.66 13.81 -17.36
C ALA A 305 -12.15 15.13 -17.96
N GLU A 306 -13.44 15.20 -18.33
CA GLU A 306 -14.06 16.42 -18.84
C GLU A 306 -14.10 17.55 -17.82
N LYS A 307 -14.47 17.26 -16.57
CA LYS A 307 -14.60 18.27 -15.51
C LYS A 307 -13.26 18.84 -15.04
N VAL A 308 -12.19 18.05 -15.02
CA VAL A 308 -10.87 18.49 -14.54
C VAL A 308 -9.93 18.98 -15.65
N LYS A 309 -10.32 18.85 -16.93
CA LYS A 309 -9.50 19.18 -18.11
C LYS A 309 -8.81 20.54 -18.07
N HIS A 310 -9.46 21.54 -17.48
CA HIS A 310 -8.97 22.92 -17.43
C HIS A 310 -8.49 23.36 -16.03
N CYS A 311 -8.50 22.43 -15.06
CA CYS A 311 -7.99 22.70 -13.72
C CYS A 311 -6.45 22.70 -13.74
N GLN A 312 -5.85 23.59 -12.93
CA GLN A 312 -4.40 23.59 -12.74
C GLN A 312 -4.02 22.49 -11.74
N PRO A 313 -2.99 21.68 -12.02
CA PRO A 313 -2.51 20.70 -11.05
C PRO A 313 -2.03 21.35 -9.75
N ARG A 314 -2.14 20.63 -8.62
CA ARG A 314 -1.47 21.01 -7.37
C ARG A 314 0.01 21.34 -7.62
N VAL A 315 0.48 22.43 -7.04
CA VAL A 315 1.92 22.75 -6.99
C VAL A 315 2.51 22.12 -5.72
N PRO A 316 3.37 21.09 -5.83
CA PRO A 316 3.97 20.50 -4.64
C PRO A 316 4.90 21.52 -3.95
N PRO A 317 4.85 21.62 -2.61
CA PRO A 317 5.85 22.38 -1.86
C PRO A 317 7.24 21.79 -2.10
N THR A 318 8.25 22.64 -2.28
CA THR A 318 9.62 22.22 -2.63
C THR A 318 10.40 21.68 -1.43
N ASP A 319 10.20 22.24 -0.24
CA ASP A 319 11.08 22.03 0.91
C ASP A 319 10.29 21.59 2.16
N VAL A 320 9.48 20.54 2.02
CA VAL A 320 8.71 20.00 3.16
C VAL A 320 9.64 19.31 4.14
N PHE A 321 9.75 19.88 5.35
CA PHE A 321 10.49 19.30 6.46
C PHE A 321 11.98 18.98 6.14
N GLN A 322 12.61 19.73 5.24
CA GLN A 322 13.98 19.47 4.77
C GLN A 322 15.02 19.39 5.89
N ASP A 323 14.89 20.23 6.92
CA ASP A 323 15.80 20.28 8.07
C ASP A 323 15.30 19.48 9.29
N TYR A 324 14.41 18.51 9.06
CA TYR A 324 13.80 17.72 10.13
C TYR A 324 14.24 16.26 10.06
N MET A 325 14.49 15.66 11.23
CA MET A 325 14.46 14.21 11.37
C MET A 325 12.99 13.77 11.48
N LEU A 326 12.57 12.91 10.57
CA LEU A 326 11.21 12.39 10.48
C LEU A 326 11.17 10.95 10.98
N LEU A 327 10.40 10.72 12.03
CA LEU A 327 10.14 9.41 12.61
C LEU A 327 8.63 9.14 12.56
N ALA A 328 8.25 7.88 12.61
CA ALA A 328 6.85 7.48 12.66
C ALA A 328 6.66 6.22 13.51
N GLY A 329 5.66 6.26 14.40
CA GLY A 329 4.93 5.06 14.84
C GLY A 329 3.61 5.00 14.07
N LEU A 330 2.50 4.82 14.79
CA LEU A 330 1.16 5.09 14.23
C LEU A 330 0.92 6.59 13.98
N GLU A 331 1.69 7.45 14.66
CA GLU A 331 1.62 8.91 14.54
C GLU A 331 2.99 9.49 14.12
N PRO A 332 3.00 10.63 13.40
CA PRO A 332 4.23 11.24 12.95
C PRO A 332 4.97 11.89 14.13
N PHE A 333 6.29 11.78 14.16
CA PHE A 333 7.13 12.50 15.10
C PHE A 333 8.25 13.24 14.36
N ARG A 334 8.23 14.57 14.46
CA ARG A 334 9.08 15.47 13.66
C ARG A 334 10.01 16.24 14.58
N ILE A 335 11.32 16.13 14.33
CA ILE A 335 12.36 16.77 15.13
C ILE A 335 13.06 17.78 14.24
N GLY A 336 12.75 19.06 14.43
CA GLY A 336 13.34 20.17 13.69
C GLY A 336 14.21 21.06 14.57
N PRO A 337 14.73 22.18 14.02
CA PRO A 337 15.70 23.05 14.70
C PRO A 337 15.20 23.67 16.01
N TYR A 338 13.87 23.79 16.17
CA TYR A 338 13.23 24.39 17.34
C TYR A 338 12.51 23.35 18.22
N THR A 339 12.62 22.06 17.90
CA THR A 339 12.09 21.00 18.76
C THR A 339 12.91 20.95 20.05
N ASN A 340 12.23 20.89 21.19
CA ASN A 340 12.89 20.74 22.50
C ASN A 340 13.63 19.39 22.61
N PHE A 341 14.30 19.16 23.74
CA PHE A 341 14.95 17.89 24.02
C PHE A 341 13.99 16.70 23.84
N VAL A 342 14.43 15.71 23.07
CA VAL A 342 13.65 14.50 22.75
C VAL A 342 14.00 13.42 23.74
N ASN A 343 13.03 12.98 24.53
CA ASN A 343 13.23 11.89 25.49
C ASN A 343 13.06 10.52 24.81
N ILE A 344 14.12 9.71 24.84
CA ILE A 344 14.11 8.31 24.42
C ILE A 344 13.99 7.43 25.68
N GLY A 345 12.95 6.61 25.77
CA GLY A 345 12.71 5.74 26.91
C GLY A 345 13.67 4.54 26.95
N GLU A 346 14.56 4.51 27.94
CA GLU A 346 15.65 3.52 28.07
C GLU A 346 15.27 2.20 28.79
N ARG A 347 14.09 2.12 29.41
CA ARG A 347 13.77 1.02 30.37
C ARG A 347 13.40 -0.30 29.71
N CYS A 348 13.15 -0.33 28.40
CA CYS A 348 12.89 -1.55 27.62
C CYS A 348 14.20 -2.18 27.14
N ASN A 349 15.17 -2.30 28.06
CA ASN A 349 16.53 -2.74 27.79
C ASN A 349 16.90 -3.87 28.76
N VAL A 350 17.16 -5.07 28.23
CA VAL A 350 17.49 -6.25 29.05
C VAL A 350 18.79 -6.05 29.84
N ALA A 351 19.80 -5.37 29.26
CA ALA A 351 21.05 -5.07 29.96
C ALA A 351 20.90 -3.95 31.01
N GLY A 352 20.05 -2.95 30.74
CA GLY A 352 19.92 -1.73 31.56
C GLY A 352 18.83 -1.77 32.64
N SER A 353 17.81 -2.63 32.51
CA SER A 353 16.62 -2.61 33.35
C SER A 353 16.37 -3.97 34.01
N ARG A 354 16.69 -4.09 35.29
CA ARG A 354 16.50 -5.35 36.07
C ARG A 354 15.07 -5.86 36.02
N LYS A 355 14.08 -4.97 36.06
CA LYS A 355 12.66 -5.35 36.00
C LYS A 355 12.31 -5.92 34.62
N PHE A 356 12.71 -5.23 33.55
CA PHE A 356 12.45 -5.66 32.18
C PHE A 356 13.16 -6.99 31.86
N ALA A 357 14.44 -7.11 32.20
CA ALA A 357 15.21 -8.33 32.04
C ALA A 357 14.53 -9.54 32.67
N LYS A 358 14.09 -9.41 33.94
CA LYS A 358 13.37 -10.49 34.65
C LYS A 358 12.10 -10.91 33.91
N LEU A 359 11.31 -9.96 33.41
CA LEU A 359 10.06 -10.24 32.71
C LEU A 359 10.28 -10.93 31.37
N ILE A 360 11.24 -10.45 30.56
CA ILE A 360 11.58 -11.04 29.27
C ILE A 360 12.14 -12.46 29.47
N MET A 361 13.07 -12.65 30.41
CA MET A 361 13.64 -13.97 30.73
C MET A 361 12.60 -14.97 31.26
N SER A 362 11.57 -14.50 31.98
CA SER A 362 10.48 -15.35 32.44
C SER A 362 9.35 -15.53 31.42
N GLY A 363 9.48 -14.97 30.21
CA GLY A 363 8.46 -15.03 29.17
C GLY A 363 7.20 -14.20 29.46
N ASN A 364 7.23 -13.28 30.42
CA ASN A 364 6.10 -12.43 30.81
C ASN A 364 6.10 -11.13 30.00
N TYR A 365 5.85 -11.24 28.69
CA TYR A 365 5.90 -10.12 27.75
C TYR A 365 4.74 -9.13 27.95
N GLU A 366 3.58 -9.58 28.43
CA GLU A 366 2.43 -8.71 28.70
C GLU A 366 2.75 -7.70 29.81
N GLU A 367 3.34 -8.15 30.92
CA GLU A 367 3.79 -7.23 31.96
C GLU A 367 4.96 -6.37 31.48
N ALA A 368 5.79 -6.87 30.55
CA ALA A 368 6.87 -6.07 29.95
C ALA A 368 6.32 -4.91 29.10
N LEU A 369 5.18 -5.07 28.42
CA LEU A 369 4.51 -3.96 27.70
C LEU A 369 4.12 -2.81 28.63
N SER A 370 3.75 -3.12 29.89
CA SER A 370 3.44 -2.06 30.87
C SER A 370 4.62 -1.11 31.10
N ILE A 371 5.87 -1.61 31.00
CA ILE A 371 7.07 -0.77 31.13
C ILE A 371 7.18 0.19 29.94
N ALA A 372 6.92 -0.28 28.72
CA ALA A 372 6.89 0.57 27.53
C ALA A 372 5.77 1.63 27.63
N LYS A 373 4.56 1.21 27.99
CA LYS A 373 3.40 2.09 28.17
C LYS A 373 3.67 3.19 29.20
N THR A 374 4.15 2.83 30.38
CA THR A 374 4.49 3.80 31.43
C THR A 374 5.55 4.81 30.96
N GLN A 375 6.54 4.39 30.16
CA GLN A 375 7.52 5.35 29.63
C GLN A 375 6.88 6.38 28.71
N VAL A 376 5.99 5.94 27.82
CA VAL A 376 5.24 6.84 26.92
C VAL A 376 4.32 7.78 27.71
N GLU A 377 3.61 7.27 28.72
CA GLU A 377 2.77 8.08 29.62
C GLU A 377 3.59 9.09 30.44
N MET A 378 4.84 8.75 30.79
CA MET A 378 5.77 9.63 31.51
C MET A 378 6.55 10.59 30.58
N GLY A 379 6.22 10.64 29.29
CA GLY A 379 6.75 11.65 28.35
C GLY A 379 7.89 11.18 27.45
N ALA A 380 8.16 9.87 27.35
CA ALA A 380 9.02 9.34 26.29
C ALA A 380 8.35 9.54 24.92
N GLN A 381 9.10 10.13 23.97
CA GLN A 381 8.64 10.41 22.61
C GLN A 381 9.11 9.36 21.60
N VAL A 382 10.11 8.58 21.98
CA VAL A 382 10.65 7.41 21.28
C VAL A 382 10.95 6.35 22.34
N LEU A 383 10.83 5.07 22.00
CA LEU A 383 11.23 3.96 22.88
C LEU A 383 12.50 3.30 22.37
N ASP A 384 13.49 3.13 23.25
CA ASP A 384 14.64 2.25 23.00
C ASP A 384 14.28 0.82 23.39
N ILE A 385 14.52 -0.12 22.48
CA ILE A 385 14.33 -1.55 22.72
C ILE A 385 15.65 -2.27 22.53
N ASN A 386 16.04 -3.02 23.56
CA ASN A 386 17.24 -3.84 23.53
C ASN A 386 16.95 -5.22 24.13
N MET A 387 17.18 -6.25 23.33
CA MET A 387 17.00 -7.67 23.68
C MET A 387 18.34 -8.43 23.70
N ASP A 388 19.46 -7.72 23.76
CA ASP A 388 20.79 -8.32 23.73
C ASP A 388 21.15 -8.88 25.11
N GLU A 389 21.11 -10.20 25.22
CA GLU A 389 21.54 -10.93 26.40
C GLU A 389 21.96 -12.34 25.99
N GLY A 390 23.01 -12.88 26.62
CA GLY A 390 23.60 -14.16 26.22
C GLY A 390 22.65 -15.36 26.36
N MET A 391 21.60 -15.20 27.18
CA MET A 391 20.58 -16.22 27.45
C MET A 391 19.32 -16.09 26.58
N LEU A 392 19.25 -15.08 25.69
CA LEU A 392 18.10 -14.84 24.83
C LEU A 392 18.43 -15.11 23.36
N GLU A 393 17.45 -15.66 22.64
CA GLU A 393 17.41 -15.61 21.18
C GLU A 393 17.01 -14.18 20.75
N GLY A 394 17.98 -13.28 20.72
CA GLY A 394 17.80 -11.83 20.52
C GLY A 394 16.84 -11.47 19.36
N PRO A 395 17.07 -11.95 18.12
CA PRO A 395 16.17 -11.67 17.00
C PRO A 395 14.72 -12.11 17.26
N ALA A 396 14.50 -13.30 17.82
CA ALA A 396 13.17 -13.82 18.11
C ALA A 396 12.48 -13.04 19.25
N ALA A 397 13.23 -12.66 20.28
CA ALA A 397 12.73 -11.84 21.39
C ALA A 397 12.35 -10.43 20.93
N MET A 398 13.17 -9.81 20.07
CA MET A 398 12.89 -8.52 19.46
C MET A 398 11.63 -8.59 18.60
N ALA A 399 11.57 -9.53 17.64
CA ALA A 399 10.42 -9.70 16.77
C ALA A 399 9.13 -9.88 17.59
N ARG A 400 9.14 -10.76 18.59
CA ARG A 400 7.99 -10.97 19.49
C ARG A 400 7.56 -9.69 20.19
N PHE A 401 8.49 -8.96 20.80
CA PHE A 401 8.15 -7.76 21.56
C PHE A 401 7.69 -6.61 20.67
N CYS A 402 8.27 -6.44 19.49
CA CYS A 402 7.81 -5.47 18.49
C CYS A 402 6.40 -5.79 17.98
N CYS A 403 6.10 -7.07 17.69
CA CYS A 403 4.75 -7.50 17.32
C CYS A 403 3.71 -7.22 18.43
N LEU A 404 4.12 -7.36 19.69
CA LEU A 404 3.28 -7.04 20.85
C LEU A 404 3.09 -5.53 21.03
N ILE A 405 4.14 -4.73 20.85
CA ILE A 405 4.03 -3.26 20.85
C ILE A 405 3.04 -2.79 19.79
N ALA A 406 3.11 -3.36 18.57
CA ALA A 406 2.20 -3.03 17.49
C ALA A 406 0.72 -3.34 17.82
N SER A 407 0.45 -4.23 18.78
CA SER A 407 -0.91 -4.55 19.23
C SER A 407 -1.48 -3.56 20.27
N GLU A 408 -0.64 -2.71 20.87
CA GLU A 408 -1.04 -1.72 21.88
C GLU A 408 -0.93 -0.28 21.34
N PRO A 409 -2.03 0.36 20.93
CA PRO A 409 -2.01 1.67 20.26
C PRO A 409 -1.33 2.78 21.06
N ASP A 410 -1.45 2.76 22.39
CA ASP A 410 -0.83 3.75 23.28
C ASP A 410 0.71 3.71 23.22
N ILE A 411 1.27 2.54 22.92
CA ILE A 411 2.71 2.33 22.73
C ILE A 411 3.07 2.54 21.26
N ALA A 412 2.33 1.91 20.34
CA ALA A 412 2.62 1.93 18.91
C ALA A 412 2.60 3.33 18.27
N ARG A 413 1.98 4.32 18.91
CA ARG A 413 1.97 5.71 18.42
C ARG A 413 3.35 6.35 18.31
N VAL A 414 4.33 5.94 19.12
CA VAL A 414 5.68 6.52 19.11
C VAL A 414 6.65 5.75 18.21
N GLY A 415 7.69 6.43 17.72
CA GLY A 415 8.78 5.77 17.02
C GLY A 415 9.58 4.83 17.92
N ILE A 416 10.25 3.85 17.32
CA ILE A 416 11.05 2.87 18.05
C ILE A 416 12.52 2.95 17.59
N ASN A 417 13.44 2.96 18.54
CA ASN A 417 14.87 2.80 18.35
C ASN A 417 15.29 1.40 18.78
N TRP A 418 15.92 0.61 17.91
CA TRP A 418 16.38 -0.74 18.26
C TRP A 418 17.90 -0.73 18.33
N THR A 419 18.47 -1.31 19.39
CA THR A 419 19.91 -1.55 19.48
C THR A 419 20.22 -3.03 19.45
N PHE A 420 21.06 -3.42 18.49
CA PHE A 420 21.75 -4.71 18.45
C PHE A 420 23.26 -4.49 18.56
N GLN A 421 23.98 -5.37 19.26
CA GLN A 421 25.43 -5.46 19.15
C GLN A 421 25.81 -5.80 17.70
N LYS A 422 26.71 -4.99 17.11
CA LYS A 422 27.11 -4.94 15.68
C LYS A 422 27.38 -6.29 14.99
N ASP A 423 27.66 -7.35 15.73
CA ASP A 423 28.06 -8.65 15.18
C ASP A 423 26.90 -9.61 14.87
N LYS A 424 25.63 -9.17 15.02
CA LYS A 424 24.43 -10.01 14.82
C LYS A 424 23.35 -9.40 13.93
N ILE A 425 23.65 -8.33 13.20
CA ILE A 425 22.66 -7.63 12.37
C ILE A 425 22.45 -8.42 11.06
N PRO A 426 21.25 -8.98 10.79
CA PRO A 426 20.90 -9.47 9.46
C PRO A 426 20.79 -8.25 8.53
N ALA A 427 21.23 -8.38 7.27
CA ALA A 427 21.27 -7.28 6.29
C ALA A 427 19.92 -6.59 5.98
N HIS A 428 18.82 -7.05 6.57
CA HIS A 428 17.45 -6.55 6.37
C HIS A 428 16.96 -5.61 7.49
N SER A 429 17.80 -5.24 8.46
CA SER A 429 17.37 -4.47 9.64
C SER A 429 17.16 -2.97 9.42
N ASP A 430 17.49 -2.44 8.24
CA ASP A 430 17.34 -1.01 7.91
C ASP A 430 15.93 -0.65 7.39
N VAL A 431 14.98 -1.60 7.39
CA VAL A 431 13.60 -1.38 6.95
C VAL A 431 12.70 -0.91 8.07
#